data_AF-A0A933G806-F1
#
_entry.id   AF-A0A933G806-F1
#
_cell.length_a   1.000
_cell.length_b   1.000
_cell.length_c   1.000
_cell.angle_alpha   90.00
_cell.angle_beta   90.00
_cell.angle_gamma   90.00
#
_symmetry.space_group_name_H-M   'P 1'
#
loop_
_entity.id
_entity.type
_entity.pdbx_description
1 polymer ?
#
loop_
_entity_poly.entity_id
_entity_poly.type
_entity_poly.pdbx_seq_one_letter_code
_entity_poly.pdbx_strand_id
1 'polypeptide(L)'
;MRPRWLAITGLIVTAALLGLAVAVTWTTVSAEPETLIQFKPLKCSLCGHEYTAEIGNRPARCPKCRKEGVWPASRCDRCGTAVAMDIRRFNQEKREPYCPKCGGRKLADLPAGPPAGAATPE
;
A
#
# COMPACT_ATOMS: atom_id res chain seq x y z
N MET A 1 42.94 32.31 -39.71
CA MET A 1 43.40 31.32 -38.71
C MET A 1 42.42 31.33 -37.54
N ARG A 2 41.56 30.30 -37.41
CA ARG A 2 40.64 30.20 -36.26
C ARG A 2 41.45 29.82 -35.01
N PRO A 3 41.36 30.56 -33.90
CA PRO A 3 42.21 30.33 -32.74
C PRO A 3 41.89 28.98 -32.11
N ARG A 4 42.88 28.07 -32.09
CA ARG A 4 42.78 26.70 -31.55
C ARG A 4 42.31 26.65 -30.09
N TRP A 5 42.40 27.76 -29.38
CA TRP A 5 41.96 27.91 -27.98
C TRP A 5 40.45 27.82 -27.79
N LEU A 6 39.64 28.22 -28.79
CA LEU A 6 38.17 28.10 -28.74
C LEU A 6 37.69 26.64 -28.81
N ALA A 7 38.47 25.75 -29.44
CA ALA A 7 38.14 24.32 -29.50
C ALA A 7 38.40 23.62 -28.16
N ILE A 8 39.42 24.06 -27.42
CA ILE A 8 39.81 23.49 -26.13
C ILE A 8 38.80 23.88 -25.05
N THR A 9 38.38 25.15 -25.01
CA THR A 9 37.37 25.63 -24.06
C THR A 9 36.01 24.97 -24.29
N GLY A 10 35.63 24.75 -25.55
CA GLY A 10 34.41 24.00 -25.88
C GLY A 10 34.42 22.57 -25.32
N LEU A 11 35.53 21.86 -25.47
CA LEU A 11 35.68 20.46 -25.04
C LEU A 11 35.61 20.32 -23.51
N ILE A 12 36.20 21.26 -22.76
CA ILE A 12 36.14 21.29 -21.30
C ILE A 12 34.71 21.49 -20.80
N VAL A 13 33.97 22.43 -21.41
CA VAL A 13 32.57 22.71 -21.02
C VAL A 13 31.69 21.48 -21.30
N THR A 14 31.87 20.81 -22.44
CA THR A 14 31.11 19.60 -22.75
C THR A 14 31.41 18.46 -21.77
N ALA A 15 32.69 18.24 -21.41
CA ALA A 15 33.07 17.22 -20.45
C ALA A 15 32.50 17.50 -19.04
N ALA A 16 32.51 18.77 -18.62
CA ALA A 16 31.92 19.18 -17.34
C ALA A 16 30.40 18.95 -17.31
N LEU A 17 29.68 19.28 -18.40
CA LEU A 17 28.25 19.04 -18.50
C LEU A 17 27.90 17.54 -18.48
N LEU A 18 28.70 16.70 -19.17
CA LEU A 18 28.52 15.25 -19.14
C LEU A 18 28.78 14.65 -17.76
N GLY A 19 29.84 15.10 -17.07
CA GLY A 19 30.12 14.67 -15.70
C GLY A 19 29.00 15.03 -14.73
N LEU A 20 28.42 16.22 -14.87
CA LEU A 20 27.33 16.69 -14.03
C LEU A 20 26.02 15.92 -14.31
N ALA A 21 25.73 15.61 -15.57
CA ALA A 21 24.60 14.76 -15.94
C ALA A 21 24.74 13.34 -15.35
N VAL A 22 25.94 12.74 -15.41
CA VAL A 22 26.19 11.43 -14.80
C VAL A 22 26.02 11.48 -13.28
N ALA A 23 26.55 12.51 -12.61
CA ALA A 23 26.38 12.66 -11.17
C ALA A 23 24.91 12.78 -10.75
N VAL A 24 24.10 13.55 -11.50
CA VAL A 24 22.66 13.71 -11.23
C VAL A 24 21.90 12.41 -11.48
N THR A 25 22.21 11.69 -12.56
CA THR A 25 21.54 10.39 -12.82
C THR A 25 21.87 9.36 -11.74
N TRP A 26 23.10 9.34 -11.21
CA TRP A 26 23.48 8.46 -10.11
C TRP A 26 22.76 8.76 -8.79
N THR A 27 22.57 10.03 -8.43
CA THR A 27 21.86 10.37 -7.18
C THR A 27 20.37 10.07 -7.23
N THR A 28 19.74 10.16 -8.40
CA THR A 28 18.31 9.81 -8.57
C THR A 28 18.02 8.31 -8.53
N VAL A 29 18.98 7.46 -8.90
CA VAL A 29 18.85 6.00 -8.86
C VAL A 29 18.97 5.43 -7.45
N SER A 30 19.71 6.08 -6.56
CA SER A 30 19.98 5.60 -5.19
C SER A 30 18.87 5.88 -4.18
N ALA A 31 17.70 6.35 -4.61
CA ALA A 31 16.53 6.40 -3.76
C ALA A 31 15.96 4.97 -3.62
N GLU A 32 16.49 4.20 -2.67
CA GLU A 32 15.89 2.91 -2.30
C GLU A 32 14.44 3.15 -1.86
N PRO A 33 13.46 2.41 -2.41
CA PRO A 33 12.10 2.50 -1.93
C PRO A 33 12.09 1.95 -0.50
N GLU A 34 11.89 2.82 0.49
CA GLU A 34 11.54 2.39 1.84
C GLU A 34 10.35 1.43 1.71
N THR A 35 10.59 0.14 1.97
CA THR A 35 9.53 -0.87 1.98
C THR A 35 8.64 -0.59 3.18
N LEU A 36 7.69 0.33 3.00
CA LEU A 36 6.63 0.60 3.94
C LEU A 36 5.75 -0.66 4.02
N ILE A 37 6.08 -1.55 4.95
CA ILE A 37 5.25 -2.70 5.28
C ILE A 37 3.91 -2.15 5.79
N GLN A 38 2.91 -2.16 4.92
CA GLN A 38 1.57 -1.67 5.27
C GLN A 38 0.82 -2.76 6.03
N PHE A 39 0.78 -2.62 7.34
CA PHE A 39 -0.15 -3.34 8.19
C PHE A 39 -1.56 -2.77 8.01
N LYS A 40 -2.53 -3.60 7.62
CA LYS A 40 -3.93 -3.19 7.58
C LYS A 40 -4.80 -4.11 8.43
N PRO A 41 -5.91 -3.57 8.96
CA PRO A 41 -6.90 -4.38 9.65
C PRO A 41 -7.57 -5.33 8.64
N LEU A 42 -7.68 -6.58 9.06
CA LEU A 42 -8.25 -7.69 8.33
C LEU A 42 -9.45 -8.23 9.09
N LYS A 43 -10.45 -8.71 8.37
CA LYS A 43 -11.59 -9.42 8.94
C LYS A 43 -11.92 -10.65 8.12
N CYS A 44 -12.16 -11.76 8.78
CA CYS A 44 -12.65 -12.97 8.13
C CYS A 44 -14.16 -12.83 7.85
N SER A 45 -14.58 -12.97 6.59
CA SER A 45 -15.98 -12.94 6.20
C SER A 45 -16.78 -14.14 6.69
N LEU A 46 -16.10 -15.26 6.99
CA LEU A 46 -16.74 -16.52 7.40
C LEU A 46 -16.97 -16.63 8.91
N CYS A 47 -15.99 -16.23 9.74
CA CYS A 47 -16.08 -16.36 11.19
C CYS A 47 -16.07 -15.02 11.94
N GLY A 48 -15.91 -13.90 11.23
CA GLY A 48 -15.92 -12.56 11.79
C GLY A 48 -14.68 -12.15 12.56
N HIS A 49 -13.66 -13.00 12.68
CA HIS A 49 -12.42 -12.70 13.41
C HIS A 49 -11.67 -11.52 12.77
N GLU A 50 -11.26 -10.56 13.59
CA GLU A 50 -10.54 -9.34 13.20
C GLU A 50 -9.12 -9.39 13.75
N TYR A 51 -8.15 -8.96 12.93
CA TYR A 51 -6.72 -8.88 13.30
C TYR A 51 -5.98 -7.96 12.33
N THR A 52 -4.85 -7.39 12.73
CA THR A 52 -3.97 -6.60 11.85
C THR A 52 -2.85 -7.49 11.31
N ALA A 53 -2.64 -7.51 10.00
CA ALA A 53 -1.48 -8.15 9.39
C ALA A 53 -1.04 -7.40 8.13
N GLU A 54 0.12 -7.77 7.59
CA GLU A 54 0.62 -7.25 6.33
C GLU A 54 -0.35 -7.52 5.19
N ILE A 55 -0.52 -6.55 4.29
CA ILE A 55 -1.28 -6.78 3.06
C ILE A 55 -0.46 -7.65 2.11
N GLY A 56 -0.71 -8.95 2.15
CA GLY A 56 -0.29 -9.90 1.11
C GLY A 56 -1.38 -10.18 0.07
N ASN A 57 -1.17 -11.22 -0.74
CA ASN A 57 -2.20 -11.76 -1.63
C ASN A 57 -3.42 -12.25 -0.83
N ARG A 58 -4.64 -11.90 -1.29
CA ARG A 58 -5.91 -12.21 -0.63
C ARG A 58 -6.86 -12.99 -1.56
N PRO A 59 -7.76 -13.81 -1.03
CA PRO A 59 -8.08 -14.01 0.39
C PRO A 59 -7.01 -14.82 1.14
N ALA A 60 -6.65 -14.36 2.34
CA ALA A 60 -5.74 -15.12 3.21
C ALA A 60 -6.50 -16.17 4.04
N ARG A 61 -5.76 -17.14 4.57
CA ARG A 61 -6.27 -18.15 5.48
C ARG A 61 -6.48 -17.55 6.87
N CYS A 62 -7.67 -17.66 7.43
CA CYS A 62 -7.98 -17.13 8.75
C CYS A 62 -7.28 -17.95 9.84
N PRO A 63 -6.58 -17.32 10.81
CA PRO A 63 -5.93 -18.05 11.91
C PRO A 63 -6.94 -18.74 12.83
N LYS A 64 -8.15 -18.19 12.99
CA LYS A 64 -9.18 -18.73 13.87
C LYS A 64 -9.92 -19.93 13.28
N CYS A 65 -10.41 -19.82 12.04
CA CYS A 65 -11.25 -20.87 11.42
C CYS A 65 -10.54 -21.69 10.35
N ARG A 66 -9.28 -21.35 9.99
CA ARG A 66 -8.45 -22.03 8.99
C ARG A 66 -9.04 -22.11 7.58
N LYS A 67 -10.06 -21.30 7.29
CA LYS A 67 -10.66 -21.16 5.96
C LYS A 67 -10.13 -19.91 5.25
N GLU A 68 -10.10 -19.95 3.93
CA GLU A 68 -9.82 -18.77 3.10
C GLU A 68 -11.04 -17.86 3.09
N GLY A 69 -10.84 -16.61 3.48
CA GLY A 69 -11.93 -15.63 3.55
C GLY A 69 -11.54 -14.40 4.34
N VAL A 70 -10.25 -14.11 4.45
CA VAL A 70 -9.75 -12.92 5.13
C VAL A 70 -9.59 -11.81 4.11
N TRP A 71 -10.24 -10.71 4.40
CA TRP A 71 -10.34 -9.53 3.55
C TRP A 71 -9.96 -8.27 4.35
N PRO A 72 -9.55 -7.17 3.69
CA PRO A 72 -9.36 -5.92 4.40
C PRO A 72 -10.65 -5.51 5.08
N ALA A 73 -10.54 -5.02 6.31
CA ALA A 73 -11.67 -4.51 7.06
C ALA A 73 -11.86 -3.02 6.75
N SER A 74 -13.10 -2.62 6.47
CA SER A 74 -13.51 -1.23 6.36
C SER A 74 -14.55 -0.92 7.43
N ARG A 75 -14.63 0.33 7.88
CA ARG A 75 -15.62 0.77 8.85
C ARG A 75 -16.82 1.36 8.12
N CYS A 76 -18.02 0.98 8.51
CA CYS A 76 -19.22 1.66 8.03
C CYS A 76 -19.38 3.02 8.73
N ASP A 77 -19.46 4.11 7.96
CA ASP A 77 -19.62 5.45 8.52
C ASP A 77 -20.97 5.67 9.22
N ARG A 78 -22.00 4.89 8.82
CA ARG A 78 -23.35 5.00 9.37
C ARG A 78 -23.52 4.28 10.71
N CYS A 79 -22.90 3.12 10.89
CA CYS A 79 -23.11 2.30 12.10
C CYS A 79 -21.82 1.92 12.83
N GLY A 80 -20.66 2.40 12.39
CA GLY A 80 -19.35 2.16 13.00
C GLY A 80 -18.84 0.72 12.91
N THR A 81 -19.59 -0.20 12.32
CA THR A 81 -19.24 -1.62 12.32
C THR A 81 -18.15 -1.91 11.30
N ALA A 82 -17.14 -2.68 11.72
CA ALA A 82 -16.10 -3.19 10.84
C ALA A 82 -16.64 -4.34 9.97
N VAL A 83 -16.42 -4.24 8.67
CA VAL A 83 -16.93 -5.17 7.66
C VAL A 83 -15.80 -5.67 6.78
N ALA A 84 -15.85 -6.95 6.43
CA ALA A 84 -14.88 -7.55 5.52
C ALA A 84 -15.18 -7.12 4.08
N MET A 85 -14.21 -6.50 3.40
CA MET A 85 -14.30 -6.12 1.98
C MET A 85 -14.00 -7.30 1.08
N ASP A 86 -14.97 -8.22 0.99
CA ASP A 86 -14.92 -9.34 0.06
C ASP A 86 -15.17 -8.85 -1.37
N ILE A 87 -14.12 -8.35 -2.02
CA ILE A 87 -14.18 -7.80 -3.38
C ILE A 87 -14.69 -8.86 -4.37
N ARG A 88 -14.39 -10.15 -4.15
CA ARG A 88 -14.89 -11.23 -5.00
C ARG A 88 -16.41 -11.32 -4.91
N ARG A 89 -16.97 -11.28 -3.71
CA ARG A 89 -18.41 -11.28 -3.50
C ARG A 89 -19.08 -10.07 -4.18
N PHE A 90 -18.56 -8.86 -3.95
CA PHE A 90 -19.15 -7.65 -4.54
C PHE A 90 -19.09 -7.65 -6.07
N ASN A 91 -17.97 -8.10 -6.65
CA ASN A 91 -17.83 -8.24 -8.10
C ASN A 91 -18.79 -9.30 -8.67
N GLN A 92 -18.97 -10.43 -7.99
CA GLN A 92 -19.91 -11.48 -8.41
C GLN A 92 -21.37 -11.00 -8.34
N GLU A 93 -21.73 -10.32 -7.25
CA GLU A 93 -23.08 -9.79 -7.06
C GLU A 93 -23.36 -8.55 -7.94
N LYS A 94 -22.34 -8.00 -8.62
CA LYS A 94 -22.39 -6.71 -9.33
C LYS A 94 -22.99 -5.60 -8.46
N ARG A 95 -22.61 -5.59 -7.18
CA ARG A 95 -23.10 -4.62 -6.20
C ARG A 95 -21.93 -3.83 -5.66
N GLU A 96 -22.18 -2.53 -5.45
CA GLU A 96 -21.24 -1.70 -4.73
C GLU A 96 -21.04 -2.23 -3.29
N PRO A 97 -19.83 -2.09 -2.73
CA PRO A 97 -19.57 -2.46 -1.35
C PRO A 97 -20.57 -1.80 -0.39
N TYR A 98 -21.18 -2.61 0.47
CA TYR A 98 -22.16 -2.14 1.45
C TYR A 98 -21.95 -2.78 2.81
N CYS A 99 -22.44 -2.12 3.85
CA CYS A 99 -22.46 -2.66 5.20
C CYS A 99 -23.61 -3.67 5.35
N PRO A 100 -23.34 -4.96 5.62
CA PRO A 100 -24.40 -5.97 5.81
C PRO A 100 -25.25 -5.74 7.06
N LYS A 101 -24.81 -4.90 8.01
CA LYS A 101 -25.55 -4.61 9.24
C LYS A 101 -26.61 -3.53 9.08
N CYS A 102 -26.34 -2.49 8.28
CA CYS A 102 -27.24 -1.33 8.17
C CYS A 102 -27.56 -0.90 6.72
N GLY A 103 -27.01 -1.59 5.71
CA GLY A 103 -27.18 -1.25 4.29
C GLY A 103 -26.46 0.02 3.85
N GLY A 104 -25.62 0.63 4.69
CA GLY A 104 -24.84 1.82 4.32
C GLY A 104 -23.84 1.52 3.21
N ARG A 105 -23.72 2.41 2.22
CA ARG A 105 -22.79 2.28 1.07
C ARG A 105 -21.45 3.01 1.28
N LYS A 106 -21.35 3.83 2.33
CA LYS A 106 -20.10 4.50 2.71
C LYS A 106 -19.32 3.63 3.68
N LEU A 107 -18.15 3.21 3.22
CA LEU A 107 -17.22 2.37 3.93
C LEU A 107 -15.88 3.08 3.91
N ALA A 108 -15.40 3.50 5.08
CA ALA A 108 -14.11 4.14 5.22
C ALA A 108 -13.02 3.09 5.47
N ASP A 109 -11.82 3.35 4.96
CA ASP A 109 -10.64 2.61 5.36
C ASP A 109 -10.43 2.76 6.87
N LEU A 110 -10.24 1.64 7.55
CA LEU A 110 -9.82 1.67 8.94
C LEU A 110 -8.34 2.09 8.98
N PRO A 111 -7.94 2.98 9.91
CA PRO A 111 -6.53 3.27 10.12
C PRO A 111 -5.79 1.97 10.44
N ALA A 112 -4.54 1.88 10.00
CA ALA A 112 -3.64 0.81 10.41
C ALA A 112 -3.59 0.78 11.95
N GLY A 113 -4.11 -0.29 12.55
CA GLY A 113 -3.94 -0.53 13.98
C GLY A 113 -2.56 -1.11 14.27
N PRO A 114 -2.13 -1.18 15.54
CA PRO A 114 -0.94 -1.93 15.90
C PRO A 114 -1.05 -3.40 15.43
N PRO A 115 0.08 -4.06 15.10
CA PRO A 115 0.10 -5.43 14.60
C PRO A 115 -0.58 -6.38 15.60
N ALA A 116 -1.29 -7.39 15.09
CA ALA A 116 -1.90 -8.41 15.93
C ALA A 116 -0.80 -9.18 16.67
N GLY A 117 -0.68 -8.94 17.97
CA GLY A 117 0.42 -9.46 18.79
C GLY A 117 1.11 -8.40 19.66
N ALA A 118 0.85 -7.11 19.42
CA ALA A 118 1.13 -6.07 20.40
C ALA A 118 0.15 -6.20 21.56
N ALA A 119 0.39 -7.18 22.44
CA ALA A 119 -0.20 -7.21 23.76
C ALA A 119 0.12 -5.86 24.41
N THR A 120 -0.91 -5.13 24.83
CA THR A 120 -0.77 -4.02 25.76
C THR A 120 -0.06 -4.57 27.00
N PRO A 121 1.14 -4.11 27.36
CA PRO A 121 1.62 -4.34 28.71
C PRO A 121 0.69 -3.55 29.65
N GLU A 122 0.03 -4.26 30.56
CA GLU A 122 -0.66 -3.68 31.72
C GLU A 122 0.35 -3.02 32.68
#